data_AF-A0A959RVS5-F1
#
_entry.id   AF-A0A959RVS5-F1
#
_cell.length_a   1.000
_cell.length_b   1.000
_cell.length_c   1.000
_cell.angle_alpha   90.00
_cell.angle_beta   90.00
_cell.angle_gamma   90.00
#
_symmetry.space_group_name_H-M   'P 1'
#
loop_
_entity.id
_entity.type
_entity.pdbx_description
1 polymer ?
#
loop_
_entity_poly.entity_id
_entity_poly.type
_entity_poly.pdbx_seq_one_letter_code
_entity_poly.pdbx_strand_id
1 'polypeptide(L)'
;WGNFFSSTLHLEGNELEKYNAVILTNYKLLIEEDVFISVGTTPWEYHYEKSNYELIDETNYKLIKNCKFLKLSKKFDLSDFDNLPKLSANYFSILLSILS
;
A
#
# COMPACT_ATOMS: atom_id res chain seq x y z
N TRP A 1 -3.11 17.67 7.30
CA TRP A 1 -3.56 16.30 7.63
C TRP A 1 -5.08 16.27 7.70
N GLY A 2 -5.71 15.14 7.38
CA GLY A 2 -7.15 14.92 7.61
C GLY A 2 -8.09 15.37 6.48
N ASN A 3 -7.66 15.30 5.22
CA ASN A 3 -8.45 15.71 4.06
C ASN A 3 -8.58 14.61 2.97
N PHE A 4 -8.53 13.35 3.37
CA PHE A 4 -8.69 12.18 2.48
C PHE A 4 -9.12 10.96 3.29
N PHE A 5 -9.60 9.92 2.59
CA PHE A 5 -9.70 8.56 3.13
C PHE A 5 -8.55 7.71 2.61
N SER A 6 -8.21 6.65 3.32
CA SER A 6 -7.18 5.72 2.87
C SER A 6 -7.51 4.30 3.27
N SER A 7 -7.24 3.36 2.38
CA SER A 7 -7.22 1.92 2.68
C SER A 7 -5.78 1.43 2.67
N THR A 8 -5.38 0.69 3.69
CA THR A 8 -3.99 0.25 3.85
C THR A 8 -3.95 -1.21 4.27
N LEU A 9 -3.20 -2.03 3.53
CA LEU A 9 -2.72 -3.32 4.03
C LEU A 9 -1.41 -3.09 4.76
N HIS A 10 -1.30 -3.62 5.97
CA HIS A 10 -0.11 -3.54 6.80
C HIS A 10 0.37 -4.96 7.13
N LEU A 11 1.62 -5.26 6.78
CA LEU A 11 2.28 -6.54 7.06
C LEU A 11 3.58 -6.28 7.83
N GLU A 12 3.85 -7.12 8.82
CA GLU A 12 5.10 -7.10 9.61
C GLU A 12 5.41 -8.52 10.09
N GLY A 13 6.68 -8.80 10.40
CA GLY A 13 7.12 -10.09 10.93
C GLY A 13 6.82 -11.27 9.98
N ASN A 14 6.39 -12.39 10.53
CA ASN A 14 6.18 -13.64 9.80
C ASN A 14 5.23 -13.50 8.59
N GLU A 15 4.19 -12.65 8.69
CA GLU A 15 3.27 -12.44 7.56
C GLU A 15 3.94 -11.66 6.42
N LEU A 16 4.78 -10.67 6.73
CA LEU A 16 5.56 -9.97 5.70
C LEU A 16 6.56 -10.92 5.02
N GLU A 17 7.27 -11.73 5.80
CA GLU A 17 8.21 -12.73 5.27
C GLU A 17 7.52 -13.72 4.33
N LYS A 18 6.33 -14.20 4.72
CA LYS A 18 5.51 -15.12 3.95
C LYS A 18 5.10 -14.57 2.59
N TYR A 19 4.69 -13.30 2.51
CA TYR A 19 4.16 -12.72 1.27
C TYR A 19 5.20 -11.93 0.44
N ASN A 20 6.42 -11.73 0.95
CA ASN A 20 7.42 -10.88 0.32
C ASN A 20 7.69 -11.25 -1.16
N ALA A 21 7.87 -12.55 -1.42
CA ALA A 21 8.18 -13.05 -2.76
C ALA A 21 7.03 -12.87 -3.77
N VAL A 22 5.79 -13.11 -3.34
CA VAL A 22 4.62 -13.01 -4.22
C VAL A 22 4.30 -11.55 -4.54
N ILE A 23 4.41 -10.66 -3.54
CA ILE A 23 4.25 -9.21 -3.75
C ILE A 23 5.28 -8.69 -4.75
N LEU A 24 6.56 -9.09 -4.61
CA LEU A 24 7.62 -8.70 -5.54
C LEU A 24 7.40 -9.24 -6.95
N THR A 25 6.78 -10.42 -7.10
CA THR A 25 6.49 -11.01 -8.41
C THR A 25 5.33 -10.28 -9.10
N ASN A 26 4.34 -9.83 -8.32
CA ASN A 26 3.13 -9.16 -8.78
C ASN A 26 3.21 -7.63 -8.73
N TYR A 27 4.41 -7.04 -8.58
CA TYR A 27 4.59 -5.61 -8.33
C TYR A 27 3.97 -4.69 -9.40
N LYS A 28 3.84 -5.17 -10.64
CA LYS A 28 3.24 -4.39 -11.74
C LYS A 28 1.78 -4.02 -11.48
N LEU A 29 1.02 -4.91 -10.83
CA LEU A 29 -0.35 -4.62 -10.42
C LEU A 29 -0.41 -3.50 -9.38
N LEU A 30 0.62 -3.35 -8.55
CA LEU A 30 0.71 -2.23 -7.59
C LEU A 30 0.93 -0.89 -8.30
N ILE A 31 1.73 -0.89 -9.38
CA ILE A 31 1.96 0.31 -10.20
C ILE A 31 0.68 0.69 -10.94
N GLU A 32 0.02 -0.27 -11.59
CA GLU A 32 -1.22 -0.04 -12.35
C GLU A 32 -2.36 0.50 -11.48
N GLU A 33 -2.34 0.22 -10.18
CA GLU A 33 -3.37 0.61 -9.23
C GLU A 33 -3.01 1.82 -8.38
N ASP A 34 -1.98 2.59 -8.76
CA ASP A 34 -1.52 3.78 -8.05
C ASP A 34 -1.29 3.53 -6.54
N VAL A 35 -0.70 2.39 -6.21
CA VAL A 35 -0.47 2.00 -4.82
C VAL A 35 0.74 2.74 -4.26
N PHE A 36 0.60 3.27 -3.06
CA PHE A 36 1.69 3.85 -2.29
C PHE A 36 2.35 2.80 -1.39
N ILE A 37 3.66 2.85 -1.30
CA ILE A 37 4.47 2.10 -0.34
C ILE A 37 4.96 3.02 0.77
N SER A 38 4.91 2.56 2.02
CA SER A 38 5.53 3.31 3.11
C SER A 38 7.05 3.22 3.07
N VAL A 39 7.70 4.38 3.19
CA VAL A 39 9.16 4.56 3.29
C VAL A 39 9.56 5.15 4.64
N GLY A 40 8.60 5.32 5.55
CA GLY A 40 8.80 5.86 6.88
C GLY A 40 9.64 4.94 7.76
N THR A 41 10.16 5.50 8.86
CA THR A 41 10.96 4.73 9.82
C THR A 41 10.12 3.99 10.85
N THR A 42 8.84 4.37 11.00
CA THR A 42 7.88 3.78 11.92
C THR A 42 6.55 3.48 11.23
N PRO A 43 5.77 2.48 11.67
CA PRO A 43 4.49 2.14 11.04
C PRO A 43 3.35 3.08 11.41
N TRP A 44 3.57 4.04 12.32
CA TRP A 44 2.53 4.85 12.95
C TRP A 44 2.24 6.18 12.25
N GLU A 45 2.98 6.49 11.19
CA GLU A 45 2.78 7.69 10.40
C GLU A 45 1.73 7.44 9.29
N TYR A 46 0.82 8.40 9.11
CA TYR A 46 -0.33 8.29 8.19
C TYR A 46 -0.36 9.35 7.09
N HIS A 47 0.57 10.31 7.07
CA HIS A 47 0.66 11.29 5.99
C HIS A 47 1.35 10.73 4.77
N TYR A 48 0.99 11.22 3.60
CA TYR A 48 1.58 10.82 2.32
C TYR A 48 2.58 11.86 1.82
N GLU A 49 3.37 12.43 2.73
CA GLU A 49 4.53 13.20 2.30
C GLU A 49 5.65 12.22 1.95
N LYS A 50 6.61 12.66 1.12
CA LYS A 50 7.68 11.81 0.59
C LYS A 50 8.55 11.14 1.67
N SER A 51 8.56 11.68 2.89
CA SER A 51 9.26 11.06 4.03
C SER A 51 8.56 9.83 4.59
N ASN A 52 7.29 9.57 4.23
CA ASN A 52 6.51 8.47 4.78
C ASN A 52 5.84 7.57 3.74
N TYR A 53 5.37 8.09 2.60
CA TYR A 53 4.88 7.28 1.48
C TYR A 53 5.40 7.78 0.14
N GLU A 54 5.64 6.83 -0.76
CA GLU A 54 5.93 7.07 -2.17
C GLU A 54 5.00 6.22 -3.04
N LEU A 55 4.63 6.75 -4.21
CA LEU A 55 3.90 5.96 -5.20
C LEU A 55 4.84 4.85 -5.72
N ILE A 56 4.35 3.62 -5.84
CA ILE A 56 5.16 2.51 -6.32
C ILE A 56 5.44 2.69 -7.81
N ASP A 57 6.70 2.51 -8.19
CA ASP A 57 7.17 2.53 -9.57
C ASP A 57 8.26 1.47 -9.82
N GLU A 58 8.78 1.43 -11.04
CA GLU A 58 9.84 0.50 -11.47
C GLU A 58 11.18 0.70 -10.71
N THR A 59 11.34 1.79 -9.98
CA THR A 59 12.57 2.12 -9.24
C THR A 59 12.49 1.77 -7.76
N ASN A 60 11.32 1.96 -7.13
CA ASN A 60 11.18 1.83 -5.67
C ASN A 60 10.47 0.55 -5.21
N TYR A 61 9.85 -0.25 -6.09
CA TYR A 61 9.15 -1.49 -5.70
C TYR A 61 10.06 -2.47 -4.93
N LYS A 62 11.37 -2.42 -5.15
CA LYS A 62 12.36 -3.29 -4.49
C LYS A 62 12.51 -3.00 -2.99
N LEU A 63 12.02 -1.86 -2.50
CA LEU A 63 12.02 -1.51 -1.08
C LEU A 63 11.26 -2.53 -0.24
N ILE A 64 10.26 -3.20 -0.83
CA ILE A 64 9.46 -4.28 -0.22
C ILE A 64 10.35 -5.37 0.37
N LYS A 65 11.46 -5.70 -0.31
CA LYS A 65 12.37 -6.78 0.10
C LYS A 65 13.03 -6.55 1.47
N ASN A 66 13.32 -5.30 1.82
CA ASN A 66 14.19 -4.97 2.95
C ASN A 66 13.45 -4.20 4.06
N CYS A 67 12.15 -3.98 3.91
CA CYS A 67 11.36 -3.26 4.91
C CYS A 67 11.11 -4.13 6.15
N LYS A 68 11.09 -3.51 7.33
CA LYS A 68 10.73 -4.20 8.60
C LYS A 68 9.22 -4.41 8.72
N PHE A 69 8.49 -3.44 8.19
CA PHE A 69 7.05 -3.45 8.02
C PHE A 69 6.74 -2.93 6.62
N LEU A 70 5.65 -3.41 6.03
CA LEU A 70 5.17 -2.99 4.72
C LEU A 70 3.78 -2.40 4.86
N LYS A 71 3.58 -1.18 4.37
CA LYS A 71 2.24 -0.60 4.19
C LYS A 71 2.02 -0.34 2.71
N LEU A 72 1.02 -1.01 2.14
CA LEU A 72 0.52 -0.79 0.79
C LEU A 72 -0.79 -0.03 0.89
N SER A 73 -0.82 1.19 0.38
CA SER A 73 -1.90 2.13 0.67
C SER A 73 -2.44 2.84 -0.56
N LYS A 74 -3.74 3.10 -0.59
CA LYS A 74 -4.39 3.92 -1.62
C LYS A 74 -5.18 5.04 -0.96
N LYS A 75 -5.07 6.25 -1.53
CA LYS A 75 -5.82 7.45 -1.11
C LYS A 75 -7.11 7.58 -1.90
N PHE A 76 -8.13 8.08 -1.25
CA PHE A 76 -9.41 8.46 -1.85
C PHE A 76 -9.76 9.88 -1.42
N ASP A 77 -10.37 10.64 -2.31
CA ASP A 77 -10.75 12.01 -2.02
C ASP A 77 -11.98 12.06 -1.11
N LEU A 78 -12.18 13.18 -0.41
CA LEU A 78 -13.37 13.33 0.44
C LEU A 78 -14.68 13.23 -0.35
N SER A 79 -14.65 13.59 -1.64
CA SER A 79 -15.79 13.45 -2.56
C SER A 79 -16.17 11.99 -2.83
N ASP A 80 -15.30 11.04 -2.54
CA ASP A 80 -15.56 9.61 -2.74
C ASP A 80 -16.38 8.97 -1.60
N PHE A 81 -16.78 9.74 -0.58
CA PHE A 81 -17.40 9.22 0.64
C PHE A 81 -18.54 8.22 0.38
N ASP A 82 -19.48 8.55 -0.51
CA ASP A 82 -20.62 7.68 -0.82
C ASP A 82 -20.21 6.35 -1.48
N ASN A 83 -19.10 6.35 -2.21
CA ASN A 83 -18.54 5.17 -2.89
C ASN A 83 -17.44 4.48 -2.07
N LEU A 84 -17.00 5.08 -0.97
CA LEU A 84 -15.83 4.64 -0.20
C LEU A 84 -15.90 3.17 0.22
N PRO A 85 -17.04 2.62 0.69
CA PRO A 85 -17.11 1.19 1.03
C PRO A 85 -16.81 0.29 -0.17
N LYS A 86 -17.34 0.62 -1.34
CA LYS A 86 -17.12 -0.14 -2.58
C LYS A 86 -15.68 0.00 -3.06
N LEU A 87 -15.15 1.23 -3.08
CA LEU A 87 -13.78 1.51 -3.50
C LEU A 87 -12.76 0.80 -2.62
N SER A 88 -12.95 0.85 -1.30
CA SER A 88 -12.10 0.18 -0.32
C SER A 88 -12.16 -1.33 -0.46
N ALA A 89 -13.35 -1.92 -0.60
CA ALA A 89 -13.51 -3.35 -0.81
C ALA A 89 -12.86 -3.84 -2.12
N ASN A 90 -12.99 -3.06 -3.20
CA ASN A 90 -12.33 -3.36 -4.47
C ASN A 90 -10.80 -3.32 -4.32
N TYR A 91 -10.27 -2.29 -3.67
CA TYR A 91 -8.84 -2.16 -3.40
C TYR A 91 -8.30 -3.36 -2.60
N PHE A 92 -8.98 -3.78 -1.54
CA PHE A 92 -8.56 -4.96 -0.78
C PHE A 92 -8.67 -6.25 -1.59
N SER A 93 -9.67 -6.37 -2.48
CA SER A 93 -9.77 -7.53 -3.37
C SER A 93 -8.58 -7.62 -4.32
N ILE A 94 -8.11 -6.49 -4.85
CA ILE A 94 -6.90 -6.42 -5.66
C ILE A 94 -5.68 -6.83 -4.84
N LEU A 95 -5.51 -6.29 -3.63
CA LEU A 95 -4.39 -6.68 -2.78
C LEU A 95 -4.40 -8.18 -2.47
N LEU A 96 -5.56 -8.78 -2.19
CA LEU A 96 -5.65 -10.23 -1.97
C LEU A 96 -5.25 -11.03 -3.23
N SER A 97 -5.56 -10.54 -4.43
CA SER A 97 -5.10 -11.17 -5.68
C SER A 97 -3.58 -11.08 -5.85
N ILE A 98 -2.94 -10.02 -5.34
CA ILE A 98 -1.49 -9.84 -5.36
C ILE A 98 -0.80 -10.79 -4.35
N LEU A 99 -1.47 -11.11 -3.24
CA LEU A 99 -0.98 -12.03 -2.22
C LEU A 99 -1.21 -13.52 -2.55
N SER A 100 -1.95 -13.82 -3.61
CA SER A 100 -2.26 -15.19 -4.09
C SER A 100 -1.20 -15.68 -5.07
#